data_AF-A0A955RB26-F1
#
_entry.id   AF-A0A955RB26-F1
#
_cell.length_a   1.000
_cell.length_b   1.000
_cell.length_c   1.000
_cell.angle_alpha   90.00
_cell.angle_beta   90.00
_cell.angle_gamma   90.00
#
_symmetry.space_group_name_H-M   'P 1'
#
loop_
_entity.id
_entity.type
_entity.pdbx_description
1 polymer ?
#
loop_
_entity_poly.entity_id
_entity_poly.type
_entity_poly.pdbx_seq_one_letter_code
_entity_poly.pdbx_strand_id
1 'polypeptide(L)'
;MFPVGVGVLCGVAAAAVPFPAAEQWVPLARSQLPFEDPAGDQLVAPPDAGLDLVGDATTPALWWYADADTFFLRARVAAEPTTNALWAFP
;
A
#
# COMPACT_ATOMS: atom_id res chain seq x y z
N MET A 1 -32.19 -41.22 -17.57
CA MET A 1 -30.98 -41.19 -16.72
C MET A 1 -30.00 -40.26 -17.40
N PHE A 2 -29.96 -38.99 -16.99
CA PHE A 2 -29.10 -37.98 -17.61
C PHE A 2 -27.73 -38.02 -16.92
N PRO A 3 -26.60 -38.07 -17.64
CA PRO A 3 -25.30 -37.99 -17.01
C PRO A 3 -25.12 -36.59 -16.42
N VAL A 4 -24.85 -36.55 -15.11
CA VAL A 4 -24.41 -35.36 -14.40
C VAL A 4 -23.01 -35.03 -14.90
N GLY A 5 -22.89 -34.00 -15.73
CA GLY A 5 -21.60 -33.47 -16.16
C GLY A 5 -20.89 -32.83 -14.96
N VAL A 6 -19.76 -33.40 -14.57
CA VAL A 6 -18.84 -32.78 -13.61
C VAL A 6 -18.19 -31.57 -14.30
N GLY A 7 -18.74 -30.39 -14.05
CA GLY A 7 -18.11 -29.14 -14.44
C GLY A 7 -16.88 -28.90 -13.58
N VAL A 8 -15.69 -29.07 -14.17
CA VAL A 8 -14.44 -28.61 -13.57
C VAL A 8 -14.51 -27.08 -13.54
N LEU A 9 -14.81 -26.54 -12.36
CA LEU A 9 -14.60 -25.13 -12.06
C LEU A 9 -13.08 -24.91 -12.07
N CYS A 10 -12.53 -24.57 -13.25
CA CYS A 10 -11.19 -24.02 -13.36
C CYS A 10 -11.17 -22.72 -12.54
N GLY A 11 -10.70 -22.82 -11.29
CA GLY A 11 -10.40 -21.67 -10.47
C GLY A 11 -9.44 -20.77 -11.27
N VAL A 12 -9.79 -19.50 -11.39
CA VAL A 12 -8.88 -18.48 -11.92
C VAL A 12 -7.60 -18.57 -11.10
N ALA A 13 -6.52 -19.04 -11.74
CA ALA A 13 -5.22 -19.05 -11.12
C ALA A 13 -4.90 -17.58 -10.78
N ALA A 14 -4.73 -17.29 -9.49
CA ALA A 14 -4.27 -15.99 -9.06
C ALA A 14 -2.88 -15.76 -9.70
N ALA A 15 -2.85 -14.94 -10.74
CA ALA A 15 -1.61 -14.55 -11.39
C ALA A 15 -0.91 -13.53 -10.49
N ALA A 16 0.39 -13.72 -10.29
CA ALA A 16 1.20 -12.72 -9.60
C ALA A 16 1.17 -11.42 -10.42
N VAL A 17 0.68 -10.34 -9.82
CA VAL A 17 0.72 -9.02 -10.44
C VAL A 17 2.10 -8.42 -10.18
N PRO A 18 2.90 -8.12 -11.22
CA PRO A 18 4.21 -7.51 -11.03
C PRO A 18 4.05 -6.09 -10.47
N PHE A 19 4.95 -5.69 -9.57
CA PHE A 19 4.99 -4.32 -9.11
C PHE A 19 5.48 -3.38 -10.23
N PRO A 20 4.98 -2.12 -10.26
CA PRO A 20 5.44 -1.11 -11.22
C PRO A 20 6.93 -0.80 -11.05
N ALA A 21 7.60 -0.49 -12.17
CA ALA A 21 8.97 0.02 -12.18
C ALA A 21 9.07 1.37 -11.45
N ALA A 22 10.27 1.71 -10.97
CA ALA A 22 10.48 2.88 -10.12
C ALA A 22 10.01 4.20 -10.78
N GLU A 23 10.17 4.31 -12.09
CA GLU A 23 9.87 5.50 -12.89
C GLU A 23 8.38 5.63 -13.22
N GLN A 24 7.57 4.59 -12.99
CA GLN A 24 6.14 4.60 -13.27
C GLN A 24 5.31 5.20 -12.13
N TRP A 25 5.90 5.34 -10.94
CA TRP A 25 5.21 5.86 -9.77
C TRP A 25 5.00 7.37 -9.88
N VAL A 26 3.75 7.80 -9.70
CA VAL A 26 3.36 9.21 -9.68
C VAL A 26 3.12 9.63 -8.23
N PRO A 27 3.75 10.71 -7.73
CA PRO A 27 3.44 11.25 -6.41
C PRO A 27 1.94 11.51 -6.25
N LEU A 28 1.37 11.06 -5.14
CA LEU A 28 0.02 11.46 -4.78
C LEU A 28 0.06 12.95 -4.38
N ALA A 29 -0.81 13.76 -4.98
CA ALA A 29 -0.76 15.21 -4.81
C ALA A 29 -2.13 15.80 -4.45
N ARG A 30 -2.13 16.82 -3.59
CA ARG A 30 -3.28 17.68 -3.30
C ARG A 30 -3.03 19.05 -3.92
N SER A 31 -3.87 19.47 -4.86
CA SER A 31 -3.70 20.74 -5.57
C SER A 31 -2.31 20.91 -6.20
N GLN A 32 -1.81 19.85 -6.85
CA GLN A 32 -0.47 19.77 -7.47
C GLN A 32 0.73 19.80 -6.52
N LEU A 33 0.53 19.88 -5.21
CA LEU A 33 1.58 19.70 -4.22
C LEU A 33 1.63 18.23 -3.79
N PRO A 34 2.81 17.60 -3.72
CA PRO A 34 2.93 16.24 -3.20
C PRO A 34 2.32 16.12 -1.79
N PHE A 35 1.84 14.94 -1.45
CA PHE A 35 1.46 14.63 -0.09
C PHE A 35 2.74 14.52 0.76
N GLU A 36 2.89 15.45 1.69
CA GLU A 36 4.01 15.57 2.61
C GLU A 36 3.54 15.28 4.03
N ASP A 37 4.43 14.70 4.83
CA ASP A 37 4.20 14.37 6.23
C ASP A 37 5.57 14.39 6.93
N PRO A 38 6.00 15.55 7.47
CA PRO A 38 7.33 15.70 8.02
C PRO A 38 7.56 14.77 9.22
N ALA A 39 8.69 14.06 9.25
CA ALA A 39 8.98 13.15 10.34
C ALA A 39 8.97 13.84 11.72
N GLY A 40 8.21 13.28 12.66
CA GLY A 40 8.18 13.74 14.05
C GLY A 40 7.18 14.85 14.35
N ASP A 41 6.22 15.11 13.47
CA ASP A 41 5.09 16.00 13.72
C ASP A 41 3.89 15.29 14.40
N GLN A 42 4.09 14.05 14.85
CA GLN A 42 3.12 13.27 15.61
C GLN A 42 2.49 14.08 16.74
N LEU A 43 1.16 14.24 16.66
CA LEU A 43 0.37 14.92 17.68
C LEU A 43 0.08 14.03 18.90
N VAL A 44 0.28 12.71 18.78
CA VAL A 44 -0.01 11.72 19.80
C VAL A 44 1.30 11.12 20.29
N ALA A 45 1.53 11.19 21.61
CA ALA A 45 2.70 10.59 22.23
C ALA A 45 2.52 9.06 22.42
N PRO A 46 3.61 8.28 22.47
CA PRO A 46 3.55 6.87 22.84
C PRO A 46 2.85 6.63 24.19
N PRO A 47 2.15 5.49 24.37
CA PRO A 47 2.07 4.34 23.48
C PRO A 47 0.98 4.44 22.41
N ASP A 48 0.15 5.49 22.43
CA ASP A 48 -0.98 5.63 21.51
C ASP A 48 -0.57 6.22 20.15
N ALA A 49 0.72 6.53 19.98
CA ALA A 49 1.29 6.98 18.72
C ALA A 49 1.22 5.88 17.66
N GLY A 50 0.47 6.13 16.58
CA GLY A 50 0.50 5.31 15.38
C GLY A 50 1.85 5.40 14.65
N LEU A 51 2.07 4.50 13.69
CA LEU A 51 3.18 4.68 12.75
C LEU A 51 2.83 5.79 11.77
N ASP A 52 3.74 6.75 11.63
CA ASP A 52 3.55 7.90 10.76
C ASP A 52 3.78 7.56 9.31
N LEU A 53 3.07 8.24 8.41
CA LEU A 53 3.56 8.38 7.04
C LEU A 53 4.67 9.45 7.05
N VAL A 54 5.66 9.32 6.16
CA VAL A 54 6.74 10.31 6.12
C VAL A 54 7.14 10.69 4.71
N GLY A 55 7.22 11.99 4.45
CA GLY A 55 7.71 12.51 3.20
C GLY A 55 7.79 14.03 3.16
N ASP A 56 8.52 14.52 2.17
CA ASP A 56 8.71 15.94 1.86
C ASP A 56 8.53 16.19 0.36
N ALA A 57 8.69 17.45 -0.06
CA ALA A 57 8.52 17.86 -1.46
C ALA A 57 9.42 17.09 -2.45
N THR A 58 10.59 16.61 -2.02
CA THR A 58 11.54 15.86 -2.85
C THR A 58 11.32 14.36 -2.79
N THR A 59 10.84 13.87 -1.65
CA THR A 59 10.56 12.45 -1.39
C THR A 59 9.19 12.32 -0.73
N PRO A 60 8.10 12.32 -1.52
CA PRO A 60 6.72 12.33 -1.03
C PRO A 60 6.39 11.19 -0.06
N ALA A 61 5.31 11.30 0.70
CA ALA A 61 4.89 10.21 1.59
C ALA A 61 4.13 9.11 0.83
N LEU A 62 3.50 9.46 -0.29
CA LEU A 62 2.59 8.58 -1.05
C LEU A 62 2.82 8.70 -2.57
N TRP A 63 2.72 7.56 -3.25
CA TRP A 63 2.68 7.44 -4.71
C TRP A 63 1.58 6.48 -5.14
N TRP A 64 1.12 6.65 -6.36
CA TRP A 64 0.20 5.75 -7.01
C TRP A 64 0.68 5.39 -8.42
N TYR A 65 0.21 4.26 -8.90
CA TYR A 65 0.29 3.85 -10.30
C TYR A 65 -0.99 3.10 -10.65
N ALA A 66 -1.47 3.25 -11.87
CA ALA A 66 -2.60 2.46 -12.36
C ALA A 66 -2.40 2.10 -13.82
N ASP A 67 -2.91 0.94 -14.20
CA ASP A 67 -3.09 0.53 -15.58
C ASP A 67 -4.56 0.17 -15.84
N ALA A 68 -4.83 -0.60 -16.90
CA ALA A 68 -6.19 -0.98 -17.26
C ALA A 68 -6.87 -1.89 -16.23
N ASP A 69 -6.09 -2.65 -15.45
CA ASP A 69 -6.58 -3.77 -14.63
C ASP A 69 -6.23 -3.62 -13.15
N THR A 70 -5.22 -2.81 -12.82
CA THR A 70 -4.70 -2.71 -11.45
C THR A 70 -4.49 -1.27 -10.99
N PHE A 71 -4.76 -1.02 -9.72
CA PHE A 71 -4.36 0.18 -9.00
C PHE A 71 -3.38 -0.19 -7.89
N PHE A 72 -2.26 0.53 -7.82
CA PHE A 72 -1.22 0.34 -6.81
C PHE A 72 -1.05 1.60 -5.98
N LEU A 73 -0.85 1.41 -4.68
CA LEU A 73 -0.49 2.46 -3.74
C LEU A 73 0.85 2.11 -3.09
N ARG A 74 1.73 3.10 -2.99
CA ARG A 74 3.01 3.00 -2.28
C ARG A 74 3.06 4.09 -1.22
N ALA A 75 3.45 3.71 -0.01
CA ALA A 75 3.58 4.61 1.13
C ALA A 75 4.97 4.51 1.77
N ARG A 76 5.47 5.62 2.29
CA ARG A 76 6.63 5.67 3.18
C ARG A 76 6.16 5.84 4.61
N VAL A 77 6.71 5.00 5.49
CA VAL A 77 6.35 4.95 6.92
C VAL A 77 7.59 5.31 7.74
N ALA A 78 7.42 6.06 8.84
CA ALA A 78 8.51 6.58 9.68
C ALA A 78 9.43 5.49 10.26
N ALA A 79 8.90 4.28 10.43
CA ALA A 79 9.61 3.15 11.00
C ALA A 79 9.26 1.86 10.26
N GLU A 80 9.99 0.80 10.61
CA GLU A 80 9.67 -0.55 10.17
C GLU A 80 8.20 -0.87 10.54
N PRO A 81 7.32 -1.19 9.57
CA PRO A 81 5.88 -1.36 9.79
C PRO A 81 5.54 -2.42 10.86
N THR A 82 6.46 -3.35 11.09
CA THR A 82 6.32 -4.43 12.08
C THR A 82 6.75 -4.03 13.49
N THR A 83 7.27 -2.82 13.72
CA THR A 83 7.76 -2.40 15.05
C THR A 83 6.65 -2.25 16.08
N ASN A 84 5.43 -1.90 15.66
CA ASN A 84 4.24 -1.86 16.52
C ASN A 84 3.36 -3.11 16.37
N ALA A 85 3.80 -4.10 15.60
CA ALA A 85 3.15 -5.39 15.45
C ALA A 85 3.45 -6.30 16.64
N LEU A 86 3.21 -5.81 17.87
CA LEU A 86 3.00 -6.69 19.02
C LEU A 86 1.58 -7.26 18.96
N TRP A 87 1.21 -7.88 17.83
CA TRP A 87 0.05 -8.78 17.83
C TRP A 87 0.54 -10.08 18.46
N ALA A 88 0.55 -10.11 19.79
CA ALA A 88 0.60 -11.36 20.52
C ALA A 88 -0.63 -12.16 20.09
N PHE A 89 -0.44 -13.10 19.18
CA PHE A 89 -1.40 -14.18 19.02
C PHE A 89 -1.31 -15.05 20.30
N PRO A 90 -2.44 -15.35 20.96
CA PRO A 90 -2.46 -16.36 22.03
C PRO A 90 -2.06 -17.75 21.51
#